data_AF-A0A0X3AR55-F1
#
_entry.id   AF-A0A0X3AR55-F1
#
_cell.length_a   1.000
_cell.length_b   1.000
_cell.length_c   1.000
_cell.angle_alpha   90.00
_cell.angle_beta   90.00
_cell.angle_gamma   90.00
#
_symmetry.space_group_name_H-M   'P 1'
#
loop_
_entity.id
_entity.type
_entity.pdbx_description
1 polymer ?
#
loop_
_entity_poly.entity_id
_entity_poly.type
_entity_poly.pdbx_seq_one_letter_code
_entity_poly.pdbx_strand_id
1 'polypeptide(L)' 'MILEKKPSTSQAYLDLYGVDMNTRKPCHCKDNGHWWLTFRDDMSVGDTLIKRKGELVFYIHKKATILSFPWRCEGKVYQ' A
#
# COMPACT_ATOMS: atom_id res chain seq x y z
N MET A 1 0.53 -6.60 3.92
CA MET A 1 -0.50 -7.54 3.45
C MET A 1 -0.18 -8.02 2.05
N ILE A 2 -0.63 -9.20 1.65
CA ILE A 2 -0.63 -9.67 0.26
C ILE A 2 -2.00 -9.32 -0.33
N LEU A 3 -2.04 -8.59 -1.44
CA LEU A 3 -3.29 -8.10 -2.02
C LEU A 3 -4.04 -9.20 -2.77
N GLU A 4 -5.31 -9.43 -2.45
CA GLU A 4 -6.13 -10.49 -3.09
C GLU A 4 -7.19 -9.94 -4.05
N LYS A 5 -7.56 -8.66 -3.89
CA LYS A 5 -8.53 -7.99 -4.77
C LYS A 5 -7.95 -6.70 -5.31
N LYS A 6 -8.26 -6.39 -6.57
CA LYS A 6 -7.88 -5.12 -7.17
C LYS A 6 -8.57 -3.98 -6.42
N PRO A 7 -7.83 -2.92 -6.00
CA PRO A 7 -8.44 -1.77 -5.34
C PRO A 7 -9.44 -1.08 -6.26
N SER A 8 -10.52 -0.59 -5.67
CA SER A 8 -11.47 0.26 -6.39
C SER A 8 -10.79 1.60 -6.73
N THR A 9 -10.87 2.01 -7.99
CA THR A 9 -10.35 3.31 -8.43
C THR A 9 -11.39 4.43 -8.35
N SER A 10 -12.64 4.11 -8.01
CA SER A 10 -13.75 5.07 -7.91
C SER A 10 -13.86 5.75 -6.54
N GLN A 11 -13.02 5.38 -5.58
CA GLN A 11 -13.06 5.87 -4.21
C GLN A 11 -11.76 6.59 -3.82
N ALA A 12 -11.87 7.60 -2.97
CA ALA A 12 -10.72 8.36 -2.47
C ALA A 12 -10.07 7.72 -1.24
N TYR A 13 -10.84 7.03 -0.42
CA TYR A 13 -10.36 6.32 0.76
C TYR A 13 -9.78 4.94 0.39
N LEU A 14 -8.83 4.48 1.20
CA LEU A 14 -8.22 3.18 1.04
C LEU A 14 -9.19 2.10 1.54
N ASP A 15 -9.46 1.12 0.69
CA ASP A 15 -10.23 -0.08 1.02
C ASP A 15 -9.59 -1.28 0.31
N LEU A 16 -8.80 -2.07 1.05
CA LEU A 16 -8.01 -3.18 0.51
C LEU A 16 -8.34 -4.50 1.20
N TYR A 17 -8.52 -5.54 0.40
CA TYR A 17 -8.71 -6.91 0.86
C TYR A 17 -7.50 -7.77 0.52
N GLY A 18 -7.04 -8.56 1.48
CA GLY A 18 -5.90 -9.44 1.27
C GLY A 18 -5.60 -10.32 2.46
N VAL A 19 -4.36 -10.78 2.55
CA VAL A 19 -3.88 -11.64 3.64
C VAL A 19 -2.81 -10.92 4.44
N ASP A 20 -2.94 -10.96 5.77
CA ASP A 20 -1.91 -10.47 6.67
C ASP A 20 -0.70 -11.41 6.64
N MET A 21 0.50 -10.84 6.48
CA MET A 21 1.72 -11.63 6.28
C MET A 21 2.18 -12.34 7.55
N ASN A 22 1.87 -11.78 8.73
CA ASN A 22 2.33 -12.30 10.01
C ASN A 22 1.43 -13.46 10.48
N THR A 23 0.12 -13.27 10.33
CA THR A 23 -0.89 -14.20 10.85
C THR A 23 -1.43 -15.17 9.80
N ARG A 24 -1.19 -14.91 8.50
CA ARG A 24 -1.74 -15.65 7.36
C ARG A 24 -3.27 -15.67 7.29
N LYS A 25 -3.94 -14.78 8.02
CA LYS A 25 -5.40 -14.65 8.01
C LYS A 25 -5.85 -13.58 7.01
N PRO A 26 -7.08 -13.71 6.47
CA PRO A 26 -7.69 -12.63 5.71
C PRO A 26 -7.71 -11.34 6.53
N CYS A 27 -7.36 -10.23 5.91
CA CYS A 27 -7.38 -8.91 6.50
C CYS A 27 -8.05 -7.90 5.58
N HIS A 28 -8.72 -6.95 6.21
CA HIS A 28 -9.34 -5.81 5.56
C HIS A 28 -8.68 -4.54 6.08
N CYS A 29 -7.93 -3.86 5.22
CA CYS A 29 -7.27 -2.61 5.57
C CYS A 29 -8.12 -1.45 5.03
N LYS A 30 -8.50 -0.54 5.92
CA LYS A 30 -9.20 0.71 5.59
C LYS A 30 -8.46 1.90 6.15
N ASP A 31 -8.39 2.97 5.38
CA ASP A 31 -7.85 4.25 5.82
C ASP A 31 -8.59 5.38 5.10
N ASN A 32 -8.97 6.43 5.84
CA ASN A 32 -9.70 7.56 5.26
C ASN A 32 -8.80 8.56 4.52
N GLY A 33 -7.48 8.38 4.60
CA GLY A 33 -6.50 9.24 3.96
C GLY A 33 -6.36 8.96 2.46
N HIS A 34 -6.03 10.01 1.72
CA HIS A 34 -5.89 9.96 0.26
C HIS A 34 -4.45 9.65 -0.21
N TRP A 35 -3.53 9.40 0.73
CA TRP A 35 -2.09 9.23 0.46
C TRP A 35 -1.81 8.11 -0.55
N TRP A 36 -2.62 7.05 -0.52
CA TRP A 36 -2.46 5.87 -1.37
C TRP A 36 -2.81 6.09 -2.85
N LEU A 37 -3.58 7.14 -3.17
CA LEU A 37 -4.01 7.42 -4.54
C LEU A 37 -2.81 7.64 -5.48
N THR A 38 -1.70 8.13 -4.94
CA THR A 38 -0.48 8.46 -5.71
C THR A 38 0.25 7.25 -6.30
N PHE A 39 -0.01 6.05 -5.79
CA PHE A 39 0.63 4.81 -6.24
C PHE A 39 -0.36 3.64 -6.37
N ARG A 40 -1.67 3.94 -6.42
CA ARG A 40 -2.72 2.94 -6.59
C ARG A 40 -2.59 2.18 -7.91
N ASP A 41 -2.10 2.86 -8.94
CA ASP A 41 -1.97 2.30 -10.29
C ASP A 41 -0.79 1.30 -10.37
N ASP A 42 0.13 1.36 -9.40
CA ASP A 42 1.22 0.40 -9.25
C ASP A 42 0.81 -0.85 -8.45
N MET A 43 -0.40 -0.93 -7.91
CA MET A 43 -0.86 -2.08 -7.11
C MET A 43 -1.48 -3.17 -7.99
N SER A 44 -1.07 -4.41 -7.80
CA SER A 44 -1.64 -5.58 -8.49
C SER A 44 -1.92 -6.73 -7.52
N VAL A 45 -2.92 -7.56 -7.85
CA VAL A 45 -3.22 -8.77 -7.06
C VAL A 45 -1.96 -9.65 -6.98
N GLY A 46 -1.66 -10.13 -5.78
CA GLY A 46 -0.44 -10.86 -5.45
C GLY A 46 0.72 -9.98 -4.96
N ASP A 47 0.65 -8.65 -5.15
CA ASP A 47 1.67 -7.75 -4.61
C ASP A 47 1.61 -7.71 -3.08
N THR A 48 2.77 -7.52 -2.48
CA THR A 48 2.90 -7.33 -1.04
C THR A 48 3.01 -5.85 -0.71
N LEU A 49 2.03 -5.34 0.03
CA LEU A 49 1.96 -3.94 0.47
C LEU A 49 2.48 -3.83 1.90
N ILE A 50 3.46 -2.96 2.11
CA ILE A 50 4.11 -2.76 3.42
C ILE A 50 4.02 -1.29 3.81
N LYS A 51 3.34 -1.05 4.94
CA LYS A 51 3.36 0.23 5.67
C LYS A 51 3.67 -0.07 7.12
N ARG A 52 4.80 0.42 7.63
CA ARG A 52 5.17 0.25 9.05
C ARG A 52 4.78 1.49 9.86
N LYS A 53 4.52 1.28 11.15
CA LYS A 53 4.27 2.36 12.11
C LYS A 53 5.57 3.13 12.34
N GLY A 54 5.52 4.45 12.22
CA GLY A 54 6.70 5.33 12.38
C GLY A 54 7.56 5.50 11.13
N GLU A 55 7.35 4.70 10.07
CA GLU A 55 8.09 4.82 8.81
C GLU A 55 7.35 5.73 7.84
N LEU A 56 8.05 6.63 7.15
CA LEU A 56 7.47 7.54 6.16
C LEU A 56 7.53 7.03 4.72
N VAL A 57 8.00 5.79 4.54
CA VAL A 57 8.04 5.10 3.24
C VAL A 57 6.92 4.08 3.16
N PHE A 58 6.27 4.02 1.99
CA PHE A 58 5.36 2.93 1.62
C PHE A 58 6.03 2.04 0.58
N TYR A 59 5.88 0.73 0.70
CA TYR A 59 6.47 -0.22 -0.26
C TYR A 59 5.44 -1.09 -0.94
N ILE A 60 5.67 -1.33 -2.23
CA ILE A 60 5.01 -2.36 -3.02
C ILE A 60 6.08 -3.36 -3.45
N HIS A 61 6.05 -4.53 -2.84
CA HIS A 61 6.92 -5.66 -3.18
C HIS A 61 6.23 -6.47 -4.28
N LYS A 62 6.80 -6.40 -5.48
CA LYS A 62 6.44 -7.22 -6.63
C LYS A 62 7.32 -8.46 -6.66
N LYS A 63 7.00 -9.42 -7.53
CA LYS A 63 7.73 -10.70 -7.64
C LYS A 63 9.24 -10.51 -7.86
N ALA A 64 9.65 -9.51 -8.64
CA ALA A 64 11.05 -9.29 -9.02
C ALA A 64 11.60 -7.91 -8.61
N THR A 65 10.75 -7.01 -8.13
CA THR A 65 11.13 -5.62 -7.88
C THR A 65 10.44 -5.09 -6.62
N ILE A 66 11.09 -4.12 -5.97
CA ILE A 66 10.52 -3.38 -4.85
C ILE A 66 10.34 -1.94 -5.30
N LEU A 67 9.10 -1.45 -5.24
CA LEU A 67 8.80 -0.04 -5.41
C LEU A 67 8.74 0.62 -4.03
N SER A 68 9.47 1.71 -3.85
CA SER A 68 9.52 2.49 -2.61
C SER A 68 9.00 3.90 -2.85
N PHE A 69 8.00 4.30 -2.08
CA PHE A 69 7.34 5.60 -2.16
C PHE A 69 7.61 6.37 -0.86
N PRO A 70 8.70 7.15 -0.79
CA PRO A 70 8.99 7.99 0.36
C PRO A 70 8.01 9.16 0.44
N TRP A 71 7.69 9.59 1.65
CA TRP A 71 6.84 10.76 1.87
C TRP A 71 7.53 12.03 1.36
N ARG A 72 6.78 12.84 0.60
CA ARG A 72 7.26 14.12 0.08
C ARG A 72 6.40 15.25 0.62
N CYS A 73 7.02 16.26 1.20
CA CYS A 73 6.35 17.46 1.68
C CYS A 73 7.22 18.67 1.38
N GLU A 74 6.66 19.68 0.71
CA GLU A 74 7.36 20.95 0.38
C GLU A 74 8.71 20.75 -0.32
N GLY A 75 8.79 19.79 -1.25
CA GLY A 75 10.04 19.48 -1.97
C GLY A 75 11.09 18.70 -1.15
N LYS A 76 10.83 18.43 0.13
CA LYS A 76 11.66 17.55 0.97
C LYS A 76 11.17 16.12 0.90
N VAL A 77 12.12 15.19 0.81
CA VAL A 77 11.88 13.74 0.83
C VAL A 77 12.23 13.20 2.21
N TYR A 78 11.30 12.49 2.83
CA TYR A 78 11.49 11.85 4.12
C TYR A 78 11.56 10.33 3.91
N GLN A 79 12.63 9.72 4.43
CA GLN A 79 12.92 8.29 4.35
C GLN A 79 13.28 7.75 5.73
#